data_AF-A0A6P5XLE9-F1
#
_entry.id   AF-A0A6P5XLE9-F1
#
_cell.length_a   1.000
_cell.length_b   1.000
_cell.length_c   1.000
_cell.angle_alpha   90.00
_cell.angle_beta   90.00
_cell.angle_gamma   90.00
#
_symmetry.space_group_name_H-M   'P 1'
#
loop_
_entity.id
_entity.type
_entity.pdbx_description
1 polymer ?
#
loop_
_entity_poly.entity_id
_entity_poly.type
_entity_poly.pdbx_seq_one_letter_code
_entity_poly.pdbx_strand_id
1 'polypeptide(L)'
;METYLEALDLCEAVEEDYEIPALPNNPTMAQIKAQKEKKTKKSKAKACLFTAVSSIIFTRIMSLKSAKEIWDYLKNEYEGDERIKGMQVLNLIREFELQRIKDSETIKD
;
A
#
# COMPACT_ATOMS: atom_id res chain seq x y z
N MET A 1 -2.89 4.05 -7.42
CA MET A 1 -2.96 2.57 -7.55
C MET A 1 -4.30 2.05 -7.06
N GLU A 2 -4.86 2.61 -5.98
CA GLU A 2 -6.20 2.26 -5.46
C GLU A 2 -7.28 2.26 -6.55
N THR A 3 -7.43 3.36 -7.30
CA THR A 3 -8.39 3.46 -8.42
C THR A 3 -8.23 2.38 -9.50
N TYR A 4 -7.00 1.89 -9.73
CA TYR A 4 -6.73 0.80 -10.67
C TYR A 4 -7.16 -0.55 -10.10
N LEU A 5 -6.94 -0.80 -8.81
CA LEU A 5 -7.40 -2.00 -8.13
C LEU A 5 -8.93 -2.05 -8.02
N GLU A 6 -9.58 -0.90 -7.82
CA GLU A 6 -11.05 -0.79 -7.84
C GLU A 6 -11.62 -1.16 -9.21
N ALA A 7 -11.03 -0.63 -10.28
CA ALA A 7 -11.46 -0.93 -11.65
C ALA A 7 -11.31 -2.42 -12.02
N LEU A 8 -10.39 -3.13 -11.37
CA LEU A 8 -10.18 -4.57 -11.57
C LEU A 8 -10.99 -5.45 -10.61
N ASP A 9 -11.79 -4.85 -9.71
CA ASP A 9 -12.42 -5.54 -8.58
C ASP A 9 -11.38 -6.36 -7.80
N LEU A 10 -10.31 -5.70 -7.32
CA LEU A 10 -9.25 -6.36 -6.55
C LEU A 10 -9.03 -5.75 -5.16
N CYS A 11 -9.63 -4.60 -4.83
CA CYS A 11 -9.41 -3.93 -3.54
C CYS A 11 -9.62 -4.82 -2.33
N GLU A 12 -10.76 -5.50 -2.24
CA GLU A 12 -11.06 -6.45 -1.16
C GLU A 12 -9.96 -7.52 -1.02
N ALA A 13 -9.47 -8.08 -2.13
CA ALA A 13 -8.44 -9.12 -2.11
C ALA A 13 -7.04 -8.60 -1.77
N VAL A 14 -6.82 -7.29 -1.87
CA VAL A 14 -5.58 -6.62 -1.52
C VAL A 14 -5.61 -6.13 -0.07
N GLU A 15 -6.73 -5.57 0.38
CA GLU A 15 -6.86 -4.96 1.70
C GLU A 15 -7.19 -5.98 2.80
N GLU A 16 -7.91 -7.04 2.46
CA GLU A 16 -8.31 -8.09 3.40
C GLU A 16 -7.49 -9.36 3.17
N ASP A 17 -6.88 -9.87 4.24
CA ASP A 17 -6.30 -11.21 4.20
C ASP A 17 -7.34 -12.26 4.64
N TYR A 18 -8.47 -12.30 3.93
CA TYR A 18 -9.57 -13.20 4.29
C TYR A 18 -9.16 -14.66 4.08
N GLU A 19 -9.45 -15.52 5.04
CA GLU A 19 -9.22 -16.95 4.84
C GLU A 19 -10.23 -17.52 3.85
N ILE A 20 -9.78 -18.45 3.01
CA ILE A 20 -10.66 -19.17 2.09
C ILE A 20 -11.06 -20.48 2.76
N PRO A 21 -12.30 -20.59 3.29
CA PRO A 21 -12.70 -21.77 4.03
C PRO A 21 -12.64 -23.03 3.17
N ALA A 22 -12.36 -24.16 3.81
CA ALA A 22 -12.45 -25.47 3.18
C ALA A 22 -13.91 -25.74 2.75
N LEU A 23 -14.06 -26.50 1.66
CA LEU A 23 -15.39 -26.93 1.23
C LEU A 23 -15.93 -27.97 2.22
N PRO A 24 -17.25 -27.99 2.46
CA PRO A 24 -17.89 -29.07 3.22
C PRO A 24 -17.80 -30.39 2.45
N ASN A 25 -18.07 -31.52 3.12
CA ASN A 25 -17.98 -32.87 2.53
C ASN A 25 -18.87 -33.07 1.29
N ASN A 26 -19.98 -32.34 1.17
CA ASN A 26 -20.85 -32.35 0.00
C ASN A 26 -21.13 -30.91 -0.47
N PRO A 27 -20.20 -30.31 -1.22
CA PRO A 27 -20.32 -28.93 -1.64
C PRO A 27 -21.26 -28.81 -2.85
N THR A 28 -22.02 -27.71 -2.89
CA THR A 28 -22.79 -27.33 -4.07
C THR A 28 -21.87 -26.76 -5.16
N MET A 29 -22.32 -26.83 -6.42
CA MET A 29 -21.60 -26.19 -7.53
C MET A 29 -21.39 -24.68 -7.31
N ALA A 30 -22.34 -24.01 -6.65
CA ALA A 30 -22.23 -22.61 -6.28
C ALA A 30 -21.09 -22.37 -5.28
N GLN A 31 -20.95 -23.23 -4.27
CA GLN A 31 -19.84 -23.14 -3.29
C GLN A 31 -18.48 -23.38 -3.93
N ILE A 32 -18.36 -24.38 -4.80
CA ILE A 32 -17.12 -24.66 -5.54
C ILE A 32 -16.73 -23.46 -6.41
N LYS A 33 -17.69 -22.92 -7.16
CA LYS A 33 -17.49 -21.76 -8.03
C LYS A 33 -17.03 -20.54 -7.24
N ALA A 34 -17.74 -20.19 -6.17
CA ALA A 34 -17.40 -19.06 -5.31
C ALA A 34 -16.01 -19.21 -4.67
N GLN A 35 -15.65 -20.41 -4.18
CA GLN A 35 -14.32 -20.65 -3.62
C GLN A 35 -13.21 -20.49 -4.68
N LYS A 36 -13.43 -21.00 -5.89
CA LYS A 36 -12.50 -20.84 -7.02
C LYS A 36 -12.33 -19.36 -7.38
N GLU A 37 -13.42 -18.62 -7.50
CA GLU A 37 -13.41 -17.18 -7.78
C GLU A 37 -12.61 -16.41 -6.73
N LYS A 38 -12.86 -16.66 -5.43
CA LYS A 38 -12.09 -16.05 -4.33
C LYS A 38 -10.60 -16.37 -4.39
N LYS A 39 -10.22 -17.62 -4.68
CA LYS A 39 -8.81 -18.02 -4.87
C LYS A 39 -8.17 -17.29 -6.04
N THR A 40 -8.87 -17.24 -7.17
CA THR A 40 -8.41 -16.53 -8.36
C THR A 40 -8.26 -15.02 -8.12
N LYS A 41 -9.19 -14.39 -7.40
CA LYS A 41 -9.12 -12.97 -7.03
C LYS A 41 -7.85 -12.66 -6.23
N LYS A 42 -7.56 -13.46 -5.18
CA LYS A 42 -6.30 -13.34 -4.41
C LYS A 42 -5.04 -13.49 -5.26
N SER A 43 -4.99 -14.50 -6.14
CA SER A 43 -3.83 -14.69 -7.03
C SER A 43 -3.65 -13.54 -8.02
N LYS A 44 -4.76 -13.02 -8.58
CA LYS A 44 -4.74 -11.86 -9.49
C LYS A 44 -4.28 -10.58 -8.79
N ALA A 45 -4.77 -10.33 -7.57
CA ALA A 45 -4.32 -9.22 -6.74
C ALA A 45 -2.80 -9.23 -6.55
N LYS A 46 -2.25 -10.38 -6.14
CA LYS A 46 -0.80 -10.53 -5.97
C LYS A 46 -0.01 -10.30 -7.27
N ALA A 47 -0.46 -10.90 -8.38
CA ALA A 47 0.17 -10.72 -9.67
C ALA A 47 0.13 -9.24 -10.13
N CYS A 48 -1.01 -8.57 -9.94
CA CYS A 48 -1.18 -7.15 -10.26
C CYS A 48 -0.17 -6.27 -9.52
N LEU A 49 0.00 -6.49 -8.22
CA LEU A 49 0.99 -5.75 -7.41
C LEU A 49 2.42 -6.02 -7.88
N PHE A 50 2.77 -7.27 -8.21
CA PHE A 50 4.08 -7.60 -8.76
C PHE A 50 4.37 -6.95 -10.11
N THR A 51 3.37 -6.84 -10.98
CA THR A 51 3.55 -6.21 -12.30
C THR A 51 3.64 -4.69 -12.26
N ALA A 52 3.18 -4.07 -11.18
CA ALA A 52 3.12 -2.61 -11.07
C ALA A 52 4.40 -1.98 -10.52
N VAL A 53 5.35 -2.78 -10.03
CA VAL A 53 6.56 -2.30 -9.36
C VAL A 53 7.81 -2.49 -10.21
N SER A 54 8.85 -1.72 -9.90
CA SER A 54 10.17 -1.91 -10.52
C SER A 54 10.83 -3.22 -10.08
N SER A 55 11.84 -3.68 -10.81
CA SER A 55 12.60 -4.90 -10.46
C SER A 55 13.25 -4.83 -9.07
N ILE A 56 13.68 -3.64 -8.64
CA ILE A 56 14.26 -3.42 -7.31
C ILE A 56 13.22 -3.63 -6.21
N ILE A 57 12.00 -3.11 -6.40
CA ILE A 57 10.94 -3.29 -5.41
C ILE A 57 10.42 -4.72 -5.46
N PHE A 58 10.30 -5.31 -6.65
CA PHE A 58 9.91 -6.70 -6.84
C PHE A 58 10.76 -7.67 -5.99
N THR A 59 12.09 -7.53 -5.99
CA THR A 59 12.96 -8.41 -5.19
C THR A 59 12.76 -8.27 -3.69
N ARG A 60 12.27 -7.11 -3.21
CA ARG A 60 11.94 -6.90 -1.80
C ARG A 60 10.61 -7.56 -1.41
N ILE A 61 9.62 -7.52 -2.31
CA ILE A 61 8.26 -8.00 -2.03
C ILE A 61 7.99 -9.45 -2.44
N MET A 62 8.84 -10.07 -3.27
CA MET A 62 8.59 -11.41 -3.82
C MET A 62 8.52 -12.53 -2.77
N SER A 63 9.11 -12.32 -1.58
CA SER A 63 9.07 -13.26 -0.46
C SER A 63 7.78 -13.15 0.38
N LEU A 64 7.01 -12.07 0.21
CA LEU A 64 5.77 -11.84 0.94
C LEU A 64 4.67 -12.78 0.46
N LYS A 65 3.85 -13.27 1.39
CA LYS A 65 2.93 -14.38 1.18
C LYS A 65 1.59 -13.89 0.65
N SER A 66 1.03 -12.82 1.22
CA SER A 66 -0.29 -12.30 0.84
C SER A 66 -0.22 -11.00 0.02
N ALA A 67 -1.29 -10.70 -0.72
CA ALA A 67 -1.42 -9.43 -1.42
C ALA A 67 -1.49 -8.25 -0.42
N LYS A 68 -2.04 -8.48 0.77
CA LYS A 68 -2.08 -7.51 1.87
C LYS A 68 -0.69 -7.15 2.37
N GLU A 69 0.16 -8.14 2.67
CA GLU A 69 1.54 -7.87 3.09
C GLU A 69 2.31 -7.04 2.06
N ILE A 70 2.13 -7.37 0.77
CA ILE A 70 2.73 -6.61 -0.34
C ILE A 70 2.19 -5.18 -0.37
N TRP A 71 0.87 -5.02 -0.26
CA TRP A 71 0.23 -3.72 -0.30
C TRP A 71 0.64 -2.82 0.86
N ASP A 72 0.66 -3.34 2.09
CA ASP A 72 1.10 -2.61 3.27
C ASP A 72 2.58 -2.21 3.16
N TYR A 73 3.43 -3.09 2.60
CA TYR A 73 4.82 -2.76 2.29
C TYR A 73 4.90 -1.60 1.29
N LEU A 74 4.13 -1.66 0.20
CA LEU A 74 4.14 -0.62 -0.84
C LEU A 74 3.62 0.71 -0.32
N LYS A 75 2.56 0.71 0.51
CA LYS A 75 2.10 1.93 1.19
C LYS A 75 3.22 2.54 2.01
N ASN A 76 3.89 1.77 2.86
CA ASN A 76 4.99 2.27 3.67
C ASN A 76 6.17 2.80 2.81
N GLU A 77 6.57 2.07 1.77
CA GLU A 77 7.70 2.47 0.89
C GLU A 77 7.40 3.78 0.13
N TYR A 78 6.17 3.96 -0.37
CA TYR A 78 5.83 5.08 -1.27
C TYR A 78 5.10 6.24 -0.59
N GLU A 79 4.26 5.97 0.41
CA GLU A 79 3.81 7.04 1.28
C GLU A 79 5.01 7.56 2.06
N GLY A 80 6.00 6.73 2.40
CA GLY A 80 7.19 7.11 3.15
C GLY A 80 6.92 7.14 4.65
N ASP A 81 7.99 7.07 5.44
CA ASP A 81 7.90 7.04 6.90
C ASP A 81 7.29 8.35 7.43
N GLU A 82 6.12 8.26 8.07
CA GLU A 82 5.41 9.39 8.69
C GLU A 82 6.29 10.19 9.66
N ARG A 83 7.25 9.54 10.32
CA ARG A 83 8.23 10.20 11.19
C ARG A 83 9.21 11.05 10.38
N ILE A 84 9.67 10.57 9.23
CA ILE A 84 10.57 11.32 8.36
C ILE A 84 9.85 12.52 7.74
N LYS A 85 8.61 12.32 7.29
CA LYS A 85 7.74 13.44 6.84
C LYS A 85 7.55 14.48 7.95
N GLY A 86 7.21 14.04 9.16
CA GLY A 86 7.05 14.93 10.31
C GLY A 86 8.33 15.72 10.62
N MET A 87 9.48 15.08 10.57
CA MET A 87 10.79 15.73 10.75
C MET A 87 11.06 16.79 9.66
N GLN A 88 10.74 16.48 8.40
CA GLN A 88 10.89 17.43 7.29
C GLN A 88 9.98 18.65 7.47
N VAL A 89 8.72 18.45 7.89
CA VAL A 89 7.79 19.54 8.19
C VAL A 89 8.31 20.43 9.32
N LEU A 90 8.80 19.83 10.41
CA LEU A 90 9.37 20.59 11.53
C LEU A 90 10.60 21.40 11.12
N ASN A 91 11.48 20.83 10.29
CA ASN A 91 12.62 21.56 9.74
C ASN A 91 12.20 22.74 8.87
N LEU A 92 11.19 22.56 8.00
CA LEU A 92 10.65 23.64 7.17
C LEU A 92 10.02 24.76 8.01
N ILE A 93 9.29 24.43 9.07
CA ILE A 93 8.75 25.42 10.00
C ILE A 93 9.88 26.23 10.63
N ARG A 94 10.93 25.56 11.11
CA ARG A 94 12.09 26.23 11.70
C ARG A 94 12.81 27.12 10.69
N GLU A 95 13.02 26.66 9.46
CA GLU A 95 13.63 27.47 8.40
C GLU A 95 12.79 28.72 8.08
N PHE A 96 11.48 28.58 8.02
CA PHE A 96 10.55 29.68 7.82
C PHE A 96 10.60 30.70 8.96
N GLU A 97 10.60 30.24 10.21
CA GLU A 97 10.76 31.10 11.39
C GLU A 97 12.11 31.84 11.38
N LEU A 98 13.21 31.15 11.02
CA LEU A 98 14.53 31.75 10.91
C LEU A 98 14.60 32.82 9.81
N GLN A 99 13.94 32.60 8.67
CA GLN A 99 13.83 33.62 7.62
C GLN A 99 13.09 34.86 8.14
N ARG A 100 11.95 34.67 8.83
CA ARG A 100 11.20 35.78 9.43
C ARG A 100 12.00 36.58 10.44
N ILE A 101 12.82 35.93 11.26
CA ILE A 101 13.69 36.60 12.23
C ILE A 101 14.72 37.46 11.50
N LYS A 102 15.39 36.91 10.48
CA LYS A 102 16.38 37.64 9.67
C LYS A 102 15.78 38.88 8.99
N ASP A 103 14.55 38.77 8.49
CA ASP A 103 13.82 39.89 7.89
C ASP A 103 13.47 40.97 8.93
N SER A 104 13.23 40.58 10.19
CA SER A 104 12.92 41.51 11.28
C SER A 104 14.14 42.14 11.96
N GLU A 105 15.35 41.57 11.80
CA GLU A 105 16.59 42.04 12.44
C GLU A 105 17.34 43.15 11.66
N THR A 106 16.92 43.49 10.43
CA THR A 106 17.62 44.47 9.57
C THR A 106 17.12 45.92 9.65
N ILE A 107 16.34 46.28 10.67
CA ILE A 107 16.04 47.71 10.93
C ILE A 107 17.12 48.28 11.86
N LYS A 108 18.18 48.85 11.27
CA LYS A 108 19.04 49.82 11.95
C LYS A 108 19.01 51.12 11.15
N ASP A 109 18.51 52.18 11.79
CA ASP A 109 18.61 53.58 11.34
C ASP A 109 20.06 54.05 11.23
#